data_AF-A0A536ZB27-F1
#
_entry.id   AF-A0A536ZB27-F1
#
_cell.length_a   1.000
_cell.length_b   1.000
_cell.length_c   1.000
_cell.angle_alpha   90.00
_cell.angle_beta   90.00
_cell.angle_gamma   90.00
#
_symmetry.space_group_name_H-M   'P 1'
#
loop_
_entity.id
_entity.type
_entity.pdbx_description
1 polymer ?
#
loop_
_entity_poly.entity_id
_entity_poly.type
_entity_poly.pdbx_seq_one_letter_code
_entity_poly.pdbx_strand_id
1 'polypeptide(L)'
;MAALRLEQLDAHLSRELQPLYAIHGDEPLLALEAADAIRARARASGFSERVVLAPERGFDWGELAASGASRSLFGDKKLIELRLAAGKPGA
;
A
#
# COMPACT_ATOMS: atom_id res chain seq x y z
N MET A 1 -15.26 -1.81 2.75
CA MET A 1 -14.15 -2.39 1.96
C MET A 1 -14.63 -3.75 1.49
N ALA A 2 -14.58 -4.03 0.18
CA ALA A 2 -14.92 -5.34 -0.35
C ALA A 2 -13.75 -6.30 -0.11
N ALA A 3 -14.01 -7.51 0.38
CA ALA A 3 -12.99 -8.55 0.47
C ALA A 3 -12.80 -9.19 -0.91
N LEU A 4 -11.56 -9.22 -1.38
CA LEU A 4 -11.17 -9.82 -2.66
C LEU A 4 -10.19 -10.95 -2.38
N ARG A 5 -10.34 -12.05 -3.12
CA ARG A 5 -9.28 -13.07 -3.19
C ARG A 5 -8.21 -12.65 -4.19
N LEU A 6 -7.02 -13.24 -4.10
CA LEU A 6 -5.90 -12.90 -4.99
C LEU A 6 -6.28 -13.08 -6.46
N GLU A 7 -7.01 -14.15 -6.80
CA GLU A 7 -7.45 -14.43 -8.17
C GLU A 7 -8.44 -13.38 -8.73
N GLN A 8 -9.06 -12.58 -7.86
CA GLN A 8 -9.99 -11.51 -8.25
C GLN A 8 -9.29 -10.14 -8.36
N LEU A 9 -8.06 -10.03 -7.87
CA LEU A 9 -7.36 -8.77 -7.72
C LEU A 9 -7.04 -8.13 -9.08
N ASP A 10 -6.54 -8.90 -10.05
CA ASP A 10 -6.20 -8.38 -11.37
C ASP A 10 -7.42 -7.82 -12.10
N ALA A 11 -8.55 -8.54 -12.04
CA ALA A 11 -9.80 -8.07 -12.62
C ALA A 11 -10.28 -6.78 -11.95
N HIS A 12 -10.19 -6.67 -10.62
CA HIS A 12 -10.49 -5.44 -9.89
C HIS A 12 -9.58 -4.29 -10.30
N LEU A 13 -8.25 -4.51 -10.24
CA LEU A 13 -7.24 -3.51 -10.57
C LEU A 13 -7.36 -3.03 -12.01
N SER A 14 -7.76 -3.89 -12.95
CA SER A 14 -7.97 -3.51 -14.34
C SER A 14 -9.04 -2.40 -14.48
N ARG A 15 -10.11 -2.48 -13.69
CA ARG A 15 -11.25 -1.55 -13.71
C ARG A 15 -10.90 -0.25 -13.01
N GLU A 16 -10.37 -0.34 -11.79
CA GLU A 16 -10.09 0.81 -10.96
C GLU A 16 -8.97 0.54 -9.96
N LEU A 17 -8.22 1.59 -9.64
CA LEU A 17 -7.28 1.59 -8.54
C LEU A 17 -7.90 2.39 -7.38
N GLN A 18 -8.19 1.72 -6.29
CA GLN A 18 -8.74 2.32 -5.08
C GLN A 18 -7.63 3.04 -4.28
N PRO A 19 -7.98 4.07 -3.49
CA PRO A 19 -6.99 4.85 -2.73
C PRO A 19 -6.38 4.09 -1.55
N LEU A 20 -6.99 2.97 -1.12
CA LEU A 20 -6.53 2.17 0.02
C LEU A 20 -6.77 0.68 -0.23
N TYR A 21 -5.72 -0.12 -0.02
CA TYR A 21 -5.77 -1.57 -0.01
C TYR A 21 -5.24 -2.09 1.32
N ALA A 22 -5.98 -3.00 1.94
CA ALA A 22 -5.50 -3.77 3.08
C ALA A 22 -5.18 -5.19 2.60
N ILE A 23 -3.94 -5.60 2.76
CA ILE A 23 -3.47 -6.94 2.41
C ILE A 23 -3.20 -7.68 3.71
N HIS A 24 -3.94 -8.77 3.92
CA HIS A 24 -3.79 -9.62 5.10
C HIS A 24 -4.00 -11.08 4.69
N GLY A 25 -3.32 -11.98 5.36
CA GLY A 25 -3.41 -13.42 5.09
C GLY A 25 -2.30 -14.17 5.80
N ASP A 26 -2.51 -15.46 6.00
CA ASP A 26 -1.56 -16.33 6.70
C ASP A 26 -0.45 -16.82 5.77
N GLU A 27 -0.60 -16.63 4.46
CA GLU A 27 0.37 -17.01 3.43
C GLU A 27 1.17 -15.78 2.96
N PRO A 28 2.46 -15.65 3.34
CA PRO A 28 3.27 -14.49 3.00
C PRO A 28 3.44 -14.29 1.49
N LEU A 29 3.50 -15.37 0.72
CA LEU A 29 3.65 -15.31 -0.73
C LEU A 29 2.45 -14.61 -1.39
N LEU A 30 1.23 -14.98 -1.02
CA LEU A 30 0.01 -14.37 -1.57
C LEU A 30 -0.08 -12.88 -1.24
N ALA A 31 0.36 -12.49 -0.04
CA ALA A 31 0.41 -11.09 0.36
C ALA A 31 1.43 -10.28 -0.46
N LEU A 32 2.58 -10.89 -0.77
CA LEU A 32 3.59 -10.28 -1.64
C LEU A 32 3.09 -10.12 -3.07
N GLU A 33 2.45 -11.16 -3.63
CA GLU A 33 1.86 -11.13 -4.98
C GLU A 33 0.77 -10.07 -5.10
N ALA A 34 -0.11 -9.98 -4.10
CA ALA A 34 -1.12 -8.92 -4.05
C ALA A 34 -0.48 -7.52 -4.03
N ALA A 35 0.55 -7.34 -3.22
CA ALA A 35 1.26 -6.06 -3.12
C ALA A 35 1.96 -5.70 -4.44
N ASP A 36 2.53 -6.69 -5.14
CA ASP A 36 3.16 -6.49 -6.45
C ASP A 36 2.16 -6.11 -7.53
N ALA A 37 0.99 -6.76 -7.58
CA ALA A 37 -0.06 -6.40 -8.52
C ALA A 37 -0.56 -4.95 -8.30
N ILE A 38 -0.82 -4.56 -7.05
CA ILE A 38 -1.22 -3.20 -6.69
C ILE A 38 -0.13 -2.19 -7.06
N ARG A 39 1.14 -2.49 -6.75
CA ARG A 39 2.29 -1.65 -7.13
C ARG A 39 2.38 -1.45 -8.64
N ALA A 40 2.23 -2.53 -9.42
CA ALA A 40 2.30 -2.47 -10.87
C ALA A 40 1.21 -1.56 -11.45
N ARG A 41 -0.04 -1.72 -10.97
CA ARG A 41 -1.16 -0.86 -11.39
C ARG A 41 -0.98 0.59 -10.95
N ALA A 42 -0.47 0.83 -9.74
CA ALA A 42 -0.18 2.18 -9.24
C ALA A 42 0.85 2.88 -10.12
N ARG A 43 1.97 2.21 -10.46
CA ARG A 43 2.97 2.77 -11.39
C ARG A 43 2.38 3.12 -12.74
N ALA A 44 1.57 2.23 -13.32
CA ALA A 44 0.85 2.49 -14.57
C ALA A 44 -0.14 3.68 -14.48
N SER A 45 -0.57 4.03 -13.26
CA SER A 45 -1.50 5.14 -12.99
C SER A 45 -0.79 6.46 -12.60
N GLY A 46 0.54 6.52 -12.78
CA GLY A 46 1.37 7.71 -12.53
C GLY A 46 1.89 7.84 -11.10
N PHE A 47 1.86 6.77 -10.30
CA PHE A 47 2.50 6.74 -8.98
C PHE A 47 3.98 6.41 -9.14
N SER A 48 4.79 7.45 -9.34
CA SER A 48 6.24 7.37 -9.58
C SER A 48 7.04 7.31 -8.28
N GLU A 49 6.50 7.86 -7.18
CA GLU A 49 7.15 7.80 -5.86
C GLU A 49 6.61 6.64 -5.02
N ARG A 50 7.50 5.94 -4.31
CA ARG A 50 7.15 4.87 -3.38
C ARG A 50 7.82 5.10 -2.03
N VAL A 51 7.02 5.16 -0.98
CA VAL A 51 7.46 5.24 0.41
C VAL A 51 7.04 3.94 1.11
N VAL A 52 7.99 3.27 1.75
CA VAL A 52 7.72 2.05 2.52
C VAL A 52 8.00 2.34 3.98
N LEU A 53 6.97 2.23 4.80
CA LEU A 53 7.05 2.38 6.25
C LEU A 53 6.83 1.01 6.88
N ALA A 54 7.78 0.55 7.68
CA ALA A 54 7.69 -0.72 8.41
C ALA A 54 7.78 -0.41 9.92
N PRO A 55 6.63 -0.15 10.58
CA PRO A 55 6.64 0.20 12.00
C PRO A 55 7.19 -0.93 12.86
N GLU A 56 8.24 -0.60 13.63
CA GLU A 56 8.75 -1.41 14.72
C GLU A 56 8.44 -0.73 16.06
N ARG A 57 8.89 -1.32 17.18
CA ARG A 57 8.73 -0.69 18.49
C ARG A 57 9.39 0.69 18.50
N GLY A 58 8.64 1.72 18.88
CA GLY A 58 9.12 3.10 18.91
C GLY A 58 9.06 3.83 17.57
N PHE A 59 8.38 3.27 16.57
CA PHE A 59 8.12 3.95 15.30
C PHE A 59 7.34 5.25 15.50
N ASP A 60 7.79 6.33 14.86
CA ASP A 60 7.11 7.62 14.89
C ASP A 60 5.95 7.63 13.87
N TRP A 61 4.72 7.52 14.37
CA TRP A 61 3.50 7.60 13.56
C TRP A 61 3.30 8.96 12.90
N GLY A 62 4.01 10.01 13.35
CA GLY A 62 4.11 11.29 12.68
C GLY A 62 4.71 11.17 11.27
N GLU A 63 5.58 10.20 11.02
CA GLU A 63 6.18 9.97 9.69
C GLU A 63 5.13 9.53 8.65
N LEU A 64 4.16 8.71 9.06
CA LEU A 64 3.05 8.30 8.19
C LEU A 64 2.17 9.50 7.83
N ALA A 65 1.83 10.33 8.82
CA ALA A 65 1.04 11.54 8.62
C ALA A 65 1.78 12.55 7.72
N ALA A 66 3.07 12.77 7.98
CA ALA A 66 3.93 13.64 7.18
C ALA A 66 4.06 13.15 5.74
N SER A 67 4.21 11.83 5.54
CA SER A 67 4.26 11.22 4.21
C SER A 67 2.98 11.46 3.42
N GLY A 68 1.81 11.34 4.06
CA GLY A 68 0.50 11.61 3.43
C GLY A 68 0.22 13.09 3.18
N ALA A 69 0.74 13.99 4.03
CA ALA A 69 0.58 15.44 3.87
C ALA A 69 1.57 16.05 2.87
N SER A 70 2.69 15.36 2.59
CA SER A 70 3.70 15.83 1.65
C SER A 70 3.15 15.86 0.21
N ARG A 71 3.13 17.05 -0.39
CA ARG A 71 2.80 17.22 -1.81
C ARG A 71 4.10 17.15 -2.61
N SER A 72 4.15 16.32 -3.65
CA SER A 72 5.29 16.28 -4.55
C SER A 72 5.51 17.67 -5.17
N LEU A 73 6.77 18.13 -5.18
CA LEU A 73 7.18 19.36 -5.86
C LEU A 73 7.03 19.26 -7.38
N PHE A 74 7.03 18.03 -7.92
CA PHE A 74 6.94 17.73 -9.35
C PHE A 74 5.54 17.28 -9.78
N GLY A 75 4.55 17.27 -8.87
CA GLY A 75 3.18 16.81 -9.16
C GLY A 75 3.03 15.28 -9.24
N ASP A 76 4.09 14.54 -8.91
CA ASP A 76 4.10 13.08 -8.88
C ASP A 76 3.15 12.53 -7.82
N LYS A 77 2.48 11.41 -8.15
CA LYS A 77 1.67 10.68 -7.17
C LYS A 77 2.56 9.75 -6.36
N LYS A 78 2.25 9.63 -5.07
CA LYS A 78 3.00 8.83 -4.09
C LYS A 78 2.21 7.61 -3.67
N LEU A 79 2.84 6.44 -3.73
CA LEU A 79 2.34 5.20 -3.14
C LEU A 79 3.00 5.01 -1.77
N ILE A 80 2.19 4.96 -0.71
CA ILE A 80 2.66 4.68 0.65
C ILE A 80 2.32 3.23 1.00
N GLU A 81 3.33 2.42 1.31
CA GLU A 81 3.19 1.05 1.80
C GLU A 81 3.47 0.99 3.29
N LEU A 82 2.45 0.68 4.09
CA LEU A 82 2.61 0.42 5.53
C LEU A 82 2.68 -1.09 5.78
N ARG A 83 3.82 -1.58 6.26
CA ARG A 83 4.08 -3.00 6.54
C ARG A 83 4.00 -3.28 8.02
N LEU A 84 2.91 -3.88 8.47
CA LEU A 84 2.68 -4.18 9.88
C LEU A 84 3.14 -5.61 10.19
N ALA A 85 4.13 -5.77 11.07
CA ALA A 85 4.61 -7.08 11.49
C ALA A 85 3.60 -7.85 12.37
N ALA A 86 2.77 -7.14 13.15
CA ALA A 86 1.81 -7.73 14.10
C ALA A 86 0.35 -7.27 13.89
N GLY A 87 0.02 -6.75 12.71
CA GLY A 87 -1.35 -6.39 12.31
C GLY A 87 -2.00 -5.21 13.05
N LYS A 88 -1.38 -4.62 14.08
CA LYS A 88 -1.94 -3.47 14.82
C LYS A 88 -1.07 -2.20 14.67
N PRO A 89 -1.57 -1.15 14.01
CA PRO A 89 -0.99 0.19 14.07
C PRO A 89 -1.11 0.76 15.49
N GLY A 90 -0.07 1.43 16.00
CA GLY A 90 -0.14 2.25 17.23
C GLY A 90 0.10 1.53 18.56
N ALA A 91 0.76 0.37 18.58
CA ALA A 91 1.18 -0.30 19.82
C ALA A 91 2.57 0.14 20.30
#